data_AF-A0AAE0SJG5-F1
#
_entry.id   AF-A0AAE0SJG5-F1
#
_cell.length_a   1.000
_cell.length_b   1.000
_cell.length_c   1.000
_cell.angle_alpha   90.00
_cell.angle_beta   90.00
_cell.angle_gamma   90.00
#
_symmetry.space_group_name_H-M   'P 1'
#
loop_
_entity.id
_entity.type
_entity.pdbx_description
1 polymer ?
#
loop_
_entity_poly.entity_id
_entity_poly.type
_entity_poly.pdbx_seq_one_letter_code
_entity_poly.pdbx_strand_id
1 'polypeptide(L)'
;MARREKYGIPSTPSTSQPLFTGIEVINKTTVHISSNLKTPIIHIRSTIPFACAGGNNGCLLDIDLDITSIYECRLPTVGVHGISGCSIAIPKTKWDQPQPFTVALKQSDSAITTDPVTIEILLKTIPRFLSHKIFQNHTISDRVQVNISSINMAPLNGKICHAVCDSHMKTFDQFEFMILNGFEHFIIVDCTKISEKVQIETKSCYRNNNPPYCPCGVAVRAGRDVFVVNKCERPFVVRMVRCLDGILRGKITTDGTSFMANLPTGTVVHIDNQGSFEKVGVSYNVIIEPSLTDYGQTNGA
;
A
#
# COMPACT_ATOMS: atom_id res chain seq x y z
N MET A 1 -78.52 -15.48 14.73
CA MET A 1 -77.49 -14.44 14.48
C MET A 1 -76.13 -15.02 14.83
N ALA A 2 -75.27 -15.27 13.84
CA ALA A 2 -73.80 -15.21 13.91
C ALA A 2 -73.26 -15.62 12.53
N ARG A 3 -72.83 -14.61 11.77
CA ARG A 3 -72.28 -14.69 10.42
C ARG A 3 -70.92 -15.37 10.50
N ARG A 4 -70.67 -16.41 9.68
CA ARG A 4 -69.32 -16.91 9.42
C ARG A 4 -68.50 -15.78 8.78
N GLU A 5 -67.41 -15.38 9.42
CA GLU A 5 -66.44 -14.47 8.82
C GLU A 5 -65.77 -15.13 7.62
N LYS A 6 -65.72 -14.37 6.51
CA LYS A 6 -65.05 -14.76 5.26
C LYS A 6 -63.57 -14.86 5.52
N TYR A 7 -63.02 -16.07 5.52
CA TYR A 7 -61.61 -16.27 5.25
C TYR A 7 -61.31 -15.67 3.86
N GLY A 8 -60.40 -14.69 3.83
CA GLY A 8 -59.94 -14.08 2.58
C GLY A 8 -59.38 -15.16 1.65
N ILE A 9 -59.72 -15.07 0.37
CA ILE A 9 -59.22 -15.98 -0.65
C ILE A 9 -57.69 -15.79 -0.74
N PRO A 10 -56.87 -16.85 -0.55
CA PRO A 10 -55.43 -16.74 -0.74
C PRO A 10 -55.14 -16.24 -2.16
N SER A 11 -54.31 -15.20 -2.28
CA SER A 11 -53.86 -14.73 -3.59
C SER A 11 -53.08 -15.82 -4.30
N THR A 12 -53.11 -15.79 -5.64
CA THR A 12 -52.27 -16.67 -6.44
C THR A 12 -50.79 -16.45 -6.08
N PRO A 13 -49.98 -17.52 -5.99
CA PRO A 13 -48.55 -17.39 -5.75
C PRO A 13 -47.93 -16.52 -6.84
N SER A 14 -47.26 -15.44 -6.45
CA SER A 14 -46.44 -14.64 -7.36
C SER A 14 -44.96 -14.95 -7.13
N THR A 15 -44.22 -15.13 -8.22
CA THR A 15 -42.78 -15.29 -8.16
C THR A 15 -42.15 -13.91 -7.99
N SER A 16 -41.39 -13.70 -6.91
CA SER A 16 -40.61 -12.47 -6.74
C SER A 16 -39.54 -12.37 -7.83
N GLN A 17 -39.14 -11.14 -8.17
CA GLN A 17 -37.98 -10.98 -9.05
C GLN A 17 -36.72 -11.59 -8.40
N PRO A 18 -35.83 -12.20 -9.20
CA PRO A 18 -34.58 -12.74 -8.69
C PRO A 18 -33.73 -11.60 -8.12
N LEU A 19 -33.31 -11.74 -6.85
CA LEU A 19 -32.43 -10.81 -6.17
C LEU A 19 -31.04 -11.45 -6.04
N PHE A 20 -29.99 -10.70 -6.38
CA PHE A 20 -28.62 -11.11 -6.08
C PHE A 20 -28.35 -10.95 -4.58
N THR A 21 -28.06 -12.05 -3.89
CA THR A 21 -27.71 -12.06 -2.46
C THR A 21 -26.23 -12.35 -2.30
N GLY A 22 -25.46 -11.37 -1.83
CA GLY A 22 -24.02 -11.55 -1.60
C GLY A 22 -23.27 -10.23 -1.59
N ILE A 23 -22.01 -10.29 -2.00
CA ILE A 23 -21.16 -9.11 -2.16
C ILE A 23 -21.14 -8.74 -3.64
N GLU A 24 -21.45 -7.47 -3.90
CA GLU A 24 -21.53 -6.92 -5.25
C GLU A 24 -20.39 -5.94 -5.48
N VAL A 25 -19.67 -6.13 -6.58
CA VAL A 25 -18.79 -5.09 -7.12
C VAL A 25 -19.63 -4.17 -8.00
N ILE A 26 -19.74 -2.90 -7.66
CA ILE A 26 -20.65 -1.96 -8.32
C ILE A 26 -20.09 -1.51 -9.66
N ASN A 27 -18.79 -1.22 -9.71
CA ASN A 27 -18.12 -0.73 -10.91
C ASN A 27 -17.69 -1.90 -11.81
N LYS A 28 -18.63 -2.80 -12.14
CA LYS A 28 -18.35 -3.98 -12.96
C LYS A 28 -17.85 -3.53 -14.33
N THR A 29 -16.58 -3.80 -14.63
CA THR A 29 -16.13 -4.66 -15.74
C THR A 29 -14.71 -4.35 -16.16
N THR A 30 -14.25 -3.10 -16.08
CA THR A 30 -12.86 -2.80 -16.41
C THR A 30 -12.44 -1.51 -15.74
N VAL A 31 -11.33 -1.61 -15.04
CA VAL A 31 -10.70 -0.49 -14.39
C VAL A 31 -9.47 -0.12 -15.20
N HIS A 32 -9.45 1.07 -15.78
CA HIS A 32 -8.32 1.52 -16.60
C HIS A 32 -7.32 2.30 -15.75
N ILE A 33 -6.07 1.83 -15.73
CA ILE A 33 -4.94 2.62 -15.25
C ILE A 33 -4.21 3.14 -16.47
N SER A 34 -4.25 4.45 -16.67
CA SER A 34 -3.58 5.12 -17.80
C SER A 34 -2.44 6.01 -17.34
N SER A 35 -1.72 6.60 -18.30
CA SER A 35 -0.55 7.48 -18.10
C SER A 35 -0.79 8.68 -17.20
N ASN A 36 -2.05 9.04 -16.88
CA ASN A 36 -2.39 10.09 -15.92
C ASN A 36 -2.48 9.58 -14.46
N LEU A 37 -2.30 8.28 -14.23
CA LEU A 37 -2.11 7.63 -12.92
C LEU A 37 -3.22 7.93 -11.91
N LYS A 38 -4.43 8.21 -12.41
CA LYS A 38 -5.60 8.24 -11.55
C LYS A 38 -5.77 6.85 -10.94
N THR A 39 -5.46 6.77 -9.65
CA THR A 39 -5.64 5.57 -8.83
C THR A 39 -7.11 5.16 -8.90
N PRO A 40 -7.43 4.03 -9.55
CA PRO A 40 -8.83 3.68 -9.72
C PRO A 40 -9.47 3.28 -8.41
N ILE A 41 -10.79 3.48 -8.34
CA ILE A 41 -11.59 3.15 -7.16
C ILE A 41 -12.59 2.06 -7.53
N ILE A 42 -12.43 0.90 -6.92
CA ILE A 42 -13.40 -0.20 -6.96
C ILE A 42 -14.43 0.08 -5.86
N HIS A 43 -15.71 0.02 -6.19
CA HIS A 43 -16.78 0.16 -5.21
C HIS A 43 -17.40 -1.20 -4.93
N ILE A 44 -17.49 -1.55 -3.65
CA ILE A 44 -18.02 -2.84 -3.21
C ILE A 44 -19.09 -2.59 -2.15
N ARG A 45 -20.16 -3.37 -2.16
CA ARG A 45 -21.18 -3.37 -1.10
C ARG A 45 -21.68 -4.77 -0.82
N SER A 46 -22.30 -4.95 0.35
CA SER A 46 -23.13 -6.13 0.60
C SER A 46 -24.55 -5.85 0.11
N THR A 47 -25.19 -6.82 -0.54
CA THR A 47 -26.62 -6.74 -0.89
C THR A 47 -27.52 -7.34 0.19
N ILE A 48 -26.92 -7.83 1.27
CA ILE A 48 -27.61 -8.41 2.41
C ILE A 48 -27.00 -7.93 3.74
N PRO A 49 -27.83 -7.67 4.76
CA PRO A 49 -27.32 -7.30 6.07
C PRO A 49 -26.57 -8.46 6.71
N PHE A 50 -25.60 -8.14 7.55
CA PHE A 50 -24.85 -9.10 8.34
C PHE A 50 -24.81 -8.72 9.82
N ALA A 51 -24.54 -9.69 10.68
CA ALA A 51 -24.45 -9.50 12.11
C ALA A 51 -23.27 -10.27 12.69
N CYS A 52 -22.59 -9.67 13.67
CA CYS A 52 -21.51 -10.29 14.42
C CYS A 52 -22.03 -10.89 15.72
N ALA A 53 -21.45 -12.02 16.15
CA ALA A 53 -21.84 -12.72 17.37
C ALA A 53 -21.61 -11.89 18.66
N GLY A 54 -20.71 -10.89 18.63
CA GLY A 54 -20.30 -10.09 19.79
C GLY A 54 -21.01 -8.74 19.99
N GLY A 55 -22.08 -8.43 19.25
CA GLY A 55 -22.83 -7.16 19.38
C GLY A 55 -22.50 -6.09 18.32
N ASN A 56 -23.06 -4.88 18.51
CA ASN A 56 -23.09 -3.81 17.49
C ASN A 56 -21.78 -2.99 17.34
N ASN A 57 -20.96 -2.91 18.38
CA ASN A 57 -19.76 -2.08 18.35
C ASN A 57 -18.63 -2.77 17.59
N GLY A 58 -18.16 -2.18 16.50
CA GLY A 58 -17.00 -2.66 15.75
C GLY A 58 -17.25 -3.86 14.82
N CYS A 59 -18.50 -4.18 14.49
CA CYS A 59 -18.83 -5.25 13.56
C CYS A 59 -18.48 -4.85 12.11
N LEU A 60 -17.46 -5.50 11.56
CA LEU A 60 -16.93 -5.26 10.21
C LEU A 60 -16.96 -6.56 9.40
N LEU A 61 -17.33 -6.44 8.12
CA LEU A 61 -17.13 -7.48 7.13
C LEU A 61 -15.91 -7.13 6.29
N ASP A 62 -14.86 -7.94 6.41
CA ASP A 62 -13.62 -7.73 5.68
C ASP A 62 -13.59 -8.53 4.38
N ILE A 63 -13.19 -7.86 3.31
CA ILE A 63 -13.03 -8.42 1.97
C ILE A 63 -11.58 -8.21 1.56
N ASP A 64 -10.86 -9.30 1.35
CA ASP A 64 -9.48 -9.29 0.86
C ASP A 64 -9.43 -9.33 -0.66
N LEU A 65 -8.46 -8.61 -1.21
CA LEU A 65 -7.92 -8.89 -2.53
C LEU A 65 -7.21 -10.24 -2.50
N ASP A 66 -7.79 -11.23 -3.15
CA ASP A 66 -7.07 -12.43 -3.49
C ASP A 66 -6.51 -12.29 -4.91
N ILE A 67 -5.22 -12.01 -5.01
CA ILE A 67 -4.54 -11.97 -6.30
C ILE A 67 -4.18 -13.42 -6.67
N THR A 68 -5.19 -14.25 -6.93
CA THR A 68 -5.04 -15.66 -7.34
C THR A 68 -4.69 -15.76 -8.83
N SER A 69 -3.46 -15.37 -9.16
CA SER A 69 -2.60 -15.88 -10.24
C SER A 69 -1.41 -14.91 -10.28
N ILE A 70 -0.20 -15.26 -9.87
CA ILE A 70 0.69 -16.29 -10.41
C ILE A 70 1.71 -16.57 -9.29
N TYR A 71 1.93 -17.84 -8.97
CA TYR A 71 3.05 -18.45 -8.25
C TYR A 71 3.98 -17.54 -7.40
N GLU A 72 4.15 -17.92 -6.13
CA GLU A 72 5.36 -17.74 -5.31
C GLU A 72 6.21 -16.50 -5.61
N CYS A 73 6.15 -15.41 -4.83
CA CYS A 73 7.28 -14.46 -4.61
C CYS A 73 8.30 -14.17 -5.76
N ARG A 74 7.85 -14.27 -7.02
CA ARG A 74 8.53 -14.16 -8.31
C ARG A 74 7.44 -13.66 -9.26
N LEU A 75 7.00 -12.44 -9.01
CA LEU A 75 5.96 -11.81 -9.83
C LEU A 75 6.48 -11.59 -11.27
N PRO A 76 5.59 -11.61 -12.27
CA PRO A 76 5.78 -10.82 -13.47
C PRO A 76 5.84 -9.34 -13.07
N THR A 77 6.47 -8.53 -13.88
CA THR A 77 7.16 -7.33 -13.42
C THR A 77 6.27 -6.13 -13.03
N VAL A 78 4.94 -6.28 -13.12
CA VAL A 78 3.89 -5.30 -12.80
C VAL A 78 2.73 -6.00 -12.07
N GLY A 79 2.21 -5.40 -10.98
CA GLY A 79 1.08 -5.92 -10.20
C GLY A 79 0.10 -4.82 -9.74
N VAL A 80 -0.97 -5.20 -9.02
CA VAL A 80 -1.92 -4.26 -8.39
C VAL A 80 -1.93 -4.47 -6.87
N HIS A 81 -2.02 -3.38 -6.10
CA HIS A 81 -2.16 -3.44 -4.64
C HIS A 81 -3.17 -2.40 -4.15
N GLY A 82 -3.74 -2.62 -2.96
CA GLY A 82 -4.61 -1.64 -2.31
C GLY A 82 -3.80 -0.59 -1.56
N ILE A 83 -4.15 0.68 -1.75
CA ILE A 83 -3.39 1.81 -1.16
C ILE A 83 -3.47 1.82 0.38
N SER A 84 -4.59 1.38 0.94
CA SER A 84 -4.84 1.34 2.39
C SER A 84 -4.64 -0.04 3.00
N GLY A 85 -4.02 -0.98 2.28
CA GLY A 85 -3.94 -2.40 2.63
C GLY A 85 -4.59 -3.32 1.60
N CYS A 86 -4.45 -4.64 1.79
CA CYS A 86 -5.06 -5.66 0.92
C CYS A 86 -6.57 -5.86 1.16
N SER A 87 -7.14 -5.20 2.18
CA SER A 87 -8.46 -5.52 2.71
C SER A 87 -9.38 -4.30 2.72
N ILE A 88 -10.67 -4.53 2.53
CA ILE A 88 -11.75 -3.55 2.65
C ILE A 88 -12.63 -3.95 3.80
N ALA A 89 -12.85 -3.03 4.74
CA ALA A 89 -13.79 -3.24 5.84
C ALA A 89 -15.14 -2.59 5.52
N ILE A 90 -16.20 -3.38 5.43
CA ILE A 90 -17.58 -2.90 5.32
C ILE A 90 -18.17 -2.80 6.73
N PRO A 91 -18.60 -1.62 7.20
CA PRO A 91 -19.28 -1.49 8.49
C PRO A 91 -20.69 -2.08 8.45
N LYS A 92 -21.10 -2.77 9.52
CA LYS A 92 -22.48 -3.28 9.66
C LYS A 92 -23.54 -2.19 9.43
N THR A 93 -23.31 -0.97 9.89
CA THR A 93 -24.27 0.15 9.77
C THR A 93 -24.37 0.72 8.35
N LYS A 94 -23.45 0.35 7.46
CA LYS A 94 -23.34 0.84 6.09
C LYS A 94 -23.22 -0.32 5.10
N TRP A 95 -23.82 -1.47 5.43
CA TRP A 95 -23.67 -2.71 4.67
C TRP A 95 -24.13 -2.57 3.21
N ASP A 96 -25.17 -1.77 2.98
CA ASP A 96 -25.81 -1.48 1.70
C ASP A 96 -25.15 -0.31 0.94
N GLN A 97 -24.20 0.38 1.58
CA GLN A 97 -23.53 1.54 1.00
C GLN A 97 -22.25 1.12 0.27
N PRO A 98 -21.98 1.71 -0.91
CA PRO A 98 -20.71 1.54 -1.61
C PRO A 98 -19.52 1.91 -0.73
N GLN A 99 -18.60 0.97 -0.52
CA GLN A 99 -17.30 1.24 0.10
C GLN A 99 -16.24 1.41 -0.98
N PRO A 100 -15.48 2.52 -0.98
CA PRO A 100 -14.44 2.76 -1.95
C PRO A 100 -13.19 1.95 -1.61
N PHE A 101 -12.57 1.39 -2.63
CA PHE A 101 -11.30 0.71 -2.51
C PHE A 101 -10.36 1.14 -3.61
N THR A 102 -9.29 1.82 -3.19
CA THR A 102 -8.33 2.40 -4.13
C THR A 102 -7.23 1.41 -4.43
N VAL A 103 -7.07 1.11 -5.72
CA VAL A 103 -5.99 0.28 -6.22
C VAL A 103 -4.87 1.13 -6.82
N ALA A 104 -3.63 0.68 -6.68
CA ALA A 104 -2.45 1.27 -7.26
C ALA A 104 -1.63 0.21 -8.00
N LEU A 105 -0.81 0.67 -8.95
CA LEU A 105 0.17 -0.18 -9.60
C LEU A 105 1.31 -0.46 -8.63
N LYS A 106 1.67 -1.73 -8.52
CA LYS A 106 2.89 -2.17 -7.88
C LYS A 106 3.95 -2.35 -8.96
N GLN A 107 4.96 -1.48 -8.94
CA GLN A 107 6.15 -1.61 -9.76
C GLN A 107 7.13 -2.58 -9.05
N SER A 108 7.77 -3.47 -9.81
CA SER A 108 8.86 -4.31 -9.29
C SER A 108 10.14 -4.07 -10.07
N ASP A 109 11.26 -4.37 -9.40
CA ASP A 109 12.64 -3.94 -9.62
C ASP A 109 13.22 -3.90 -11.06
N SER A 110 12.57 -4.35 -12.14
CA SER A 110 13.22 -4.36 -13.48
C SER A 110 12.36 -4.49 -14.76
N ALA A 111 11.03 -4.35 -14.78
CA ALA A 111 10.34 -4.25 -16.07
C ALA A 111 9.06 -3.44 -16.01
N ILE A 112 9.14 -2.29 -16.65
CA ILE A 112 7.97 -1.61 -17.19
C ILE A 112 7.62 -2.36 -18.46
N THR A 113 6.47 -3.03 -18.49
CA THR A 113 5.93 -3.50 -19.76
C THR A 113 5.50 -2.26 -20.53
N THR A 114 6.12 -2.00 -21.69
CA THR A 114 5.61 -1.02 -22.65
C THR A 114 4.26 -1.44 -23.22
N ASP A 115 3.97 -2.73 -23.13
CA ASP A 115 2.76 -3.35 -23.63
C ASP A 115 1.65 -3.27 -22.59
N PRO A 116 0.39 -3.11 -23.04
CA PRO A 116 -0.76 -3.12 -22.17
C PRO A 116 -0.92 -4.48 -21.49
N VAL A 117 -1.26 -4.47 -20.20
CA VAL A 117 -1.44 -5.66 -19.38
C VAL A 117 -2.84 -5.64 -18.78
N THR A 118 -3.51 -6.79 -18.81
CA THR A 118 -4.78 -7.00 -18.08
C THR A 118 -4.52 -7.89 -16.88
N ILE A 119 -4.89 -7.41 -15.69
CA ILE A 119 -4.79 -8.14 -14.43
C ILE A 119 -6.20 -8.46 -13.94
N GLU A 120 -6.46 -9.74 -13.65
CA GLU A 120 -7.70 -10.15 -12.97
C GLU A 120 -7.50 -10.11 -11.46
N ILE A 121 -8.37 -9.38 -10.77
CA ILE A 121 -8.44 -9.34 -9.31
C ILE A 121 -9.61 -10.22 -8.88
N LEU A 122 -9.31 -11.17 -7.98
CA LEU A 122 -10.31 -11.96 -7.27
C LEU A 122 -10.47 -11.37 -5.86
N LEU A 123 -11.68 -11.49 -5.32
CA LEU A 123 -12.02 -10.94 -4.01
C LEU A 123 -12.56 -12.06 -3.12
N LYS A 124 -12.16 -12.09 -1.85
CA LYS A 124 -12.57 -13.11 -0.89
C LYS A 124 -12.98 -12.53 0.45
N THR A 125 -14.01 -13.09 1.07
CA THR A 125 -14.38 -12.70 2.44
C THR A 125 -13.45 -13.36 3.46
N ILE A 126 -12.99 -12.62 4.47
CA ILE A 126 -12.14 -13.17 5.53
C ILE A 126 -13.00 -14.02 6.49
N PRO A 127 -12.53 -15.18 6.99
CA PRO A 127 -13.31 -16.05 7.87
C PRO A 127 -13.48 -15.49 9.29
N ARG A 128 -14.25 -14.40 9.45
CA ARG A 128 -14.67 -13.85 10.75
C ARG A 128 -16.08 -14.28 11.17
N PHE A 129 -16.91 -14.72 10.21
CA PHE A 129 -18.30 -15.10 10.43
C PHE A 129 -18.47 -16.62 10.35
N LEU A 130 -18.08 -17.33 11.42
CA LEU A 130 -18.05 -18.80 11.47
C LEU A 130 -19.40 -19.49 11.20
N SER A 131 -20.53 -18.78 11.38
CA SER A 131 -21.88 -19.30 11.19
C SER A 131 -22.49 -19.00 9.81
N HIS A 132 -21.86 -18.18 8.97
CA HIS A 132 -22.44 -17.73 7.70
C HIS A 132 -21.50 -17.99 6.51
N LYS A 133 -21.78 -19.06 5.74
CA LYS A 133 -20.94 -19.52 4.62
C LYS A 133 -20.62 -18.44 3.57
N ILE A 134 -21.55 -17.52 3.31
CA ILE A 134 -21.37 -16.40 2.38
C ILE A 134 -20.38 -15.33 2.86
N PHE A 135 -20.11 -15.28 4.16
CA PHE A 135 -19.19 -14.35 4.81
C PHE A 135 -17.94 -15.06 5.36
N GLN A 136 -17.70 -16.30 4.91
CA GLN A 136 -16.60 -17.13 5.38
C GLN A 136 -15.81 -17.70 4.19
N ASN A 137 -14.65 -17.10 3.88
CA ASN A 137 -13.77 -17.53 2.80
C ASN A 137 -14.50 -17.70 1.45
N HIS A 138 -15.54 -16.89 1.24
CA HIS A 138 -16.34 -16.93 0.04
C HIS A 138 -15.63 -16.14 -1.05
N THR A 139 -15.36 -16.80 -2.17
CA THR A 139 -14.84 -16.13 -3.37
C THR A 139 -15.99 -15.41 -4.05
N ILE A 140 -15.85 -14.10 -4.18
CA ILE A 140 -16.83 -13.25 -4.84
C ILE A 140 -16.72 -13.52 -6.35
N SER A 141 -17.84 -13.88 -6.96
CA SER A 141 -17.88 -14.30 -8.37
C SER A 141 -17.58 -13.18 -9.36
N ASP A 142 -17.82 -11.92 -8.97
CA ASP A 142 -17.50 -10.76 -9.79
C ASP A 142 -15.97 -10.62 -9.93
N ARG A 143 -15.45 -10.86 -11.13
CA ARG A 143 -14.03 -10.62 -11.46
C ARG A 143 -13.83 -9.14 -11.79
N VAL A 144 -12.83 -8.51 -11.18
CA VAL A 144 -12.45 -7.15 -11.54
C VAL A 144 -11.26 -7.22 -12.49
N GLN A 145 -11.44 -6.80 -13.73
CA GLN A 145 -10.35 -6.67 -14.69
C GLN A 145 -9.75 -5.28 -14.59
N VAL A 146 -8.44 -5.21 -14.41
CA VAL A 146 -7.66 -3.97 -14.43
C VAL A 146 -6.85 -3.95 -15.72
N ASN A 147 -7.21 -3.02 -16.62
CA ASN A 147 -6.49 -2.79 -17.86
C ASN A 147 -5.47 -1.68 -17.65
N ILE A 148 -4.21 -2.05 -17.75
CA ILE A 148 -3.06 -1.16 -17.65
C ILE A 148 -2.68 -0.81 -19.08
N SER A 149 -2.88 0.44 -19.50
CA SER A 149 -2.37 0.89 -20.80
C SER A 149 -0.86 1.11 -20.74
N SER A 150 -0.21 1.30 -21.88
CA SER A 150 1.21 1.68 -21.91
C SER A 150 1.48 2.84 -20.95
N ILE A 151 2.44 2.61 -20.06
CA ILE A 151 2.78 3.54 -18.98
C ILE A 151 3.79 4.54 -19.52
N ASN A 152 3.45 5.84 -19.51
CA ASN A 152 4.42 6.88 -19.85
C ASN A 152 5.34 7.14 -18.65
N MET A 153 6.57 6.63 -18.74
CA MET A 153 7.62 6.82 -17.71
C MET A 153 8.40 8.13 -17.86
N ALA A 154 8.17 8.91 -18.92
CA ALA A 154 8.88 10.16 -19.15
C ALA A 154 8.88 11.11 -17.93
N PRO A 155 7.80 11.22 -17.12
CA PRO A 155 7.80 12.08 -15.94
C PRO A 155 8.81 11.67 -14.85
N LEU A 156 9.19 10.39 -14.76
CA LEU A 156 10.12 9.88 -13.75
C LEU A 156 11.57 9.81 -14.23
N ASN A 157 11.83 10.05 -15.52
CA ASN A 157 13.16 9.86 -16.07
C ASN A 157 14.16 10.79 -15.37
N GLY A 158 15.18 10.20 -14.72
CA GLY A 158 16.17 10.91 -13.92
C GLY A 158 15.66 11.49 -12.59
N LYS A 159 14.38 11.31 -12.24
CA LYS A 159 13.79 11.81 -10.99
C LYS A 159 14.16 10.87 -9.84
N ILE A 160 15.25 11.18 -9.16
CA ILE A 160 15.67 10.52 -7.92
C ILE A 160 15.79 11.56 -6.83
N CYS A 161 15.45 11.18 -5.60
CA CYS A 161 15.78 11.96 -4.41
C CYS A 161 16.84 11.20 -3.63
N HIS A 162 17.86 11.87 -3.10
CA HIS A 162 18.88 11.17 -2.32
C HIS A 162 19.53 12.05 -1.26
N ALA A 163 20.09 11.37 -0.26
CA ALA A 163 21.02 11.89 0.72
C ALA A 163 22.24 10.96 0.72
N VAL A 164 23.36 11.42 0.17
CA VAL A 164 24.56 10.58 -0.01
C VAL A 164 25.78 11.20 0.63
N CYS A 165 26.71 10.35 1.08
CA CYS A 165 27.98 10.74 1.67
C CYS A 165 27.79 11.73 2.86
N ASP A 166 28.43 12.88 2.78
CA ASP A 166 28.40 14.01 3.70
C ASP A 166 27.18 14.93 3.49
N SER A 167 26.00 14.32 3.41
CA SER A 167 24.70 14.97 3.17
C SER A 167 24.65 15.81 1.90
N HIS A 168 25.20 15.29 0.80
CA HIS A 168 24.82 15.74 -0.53
C HIS A 168 23.37 15.33 -0.78
N MET A 169 22.49 16.33 -0.80
CA MET A 169 21.06 16.17 -0.96
C MET A 169 20.67 16.48 -2.40
N LYS A 170 19.76 15.68 -2.94
CA LYS A 170 19.08 15.95 -4.20
C LYS A 170 17.60 15.70 -4.05
N THR A 171 16.79 16.66 -4.47
CA THR A 171 15.33 16.52 -4.51
C THR A 171 14.87 15.88 -5.82
N PHE A 172 13.62 15.41 -5.88
CA PHE A 172 13.06 14.85 -7.12
C PHE A 172 13.08 15.83 -8.29
N ASP A 173 12.88 17.13 -8.05
CA ASP A 173 12.96 18.21 -9.05
C ASP A 173 14.40 18.59 -9.45
N GLN A 174 15.39 17.80 -9.01
CA GLN A 174 16.82 17.94 -9.33
C GLN A 174 17.51 19.13 -8.67
N PHE A 175 16.92 19.69 -7.61
CA PHE A 175 17.60 20.70 -6.80
C PHE A 175 18.62 20.02 -5.90
N GLU A 176 19.87 20.42 -6.02
CA GLU A 176 20.99 19.89 -5.25
C GLU A 176 21.39 20.88 -4.16
N PHE A 177 21.56 20.39 -2.94
CA PHE A 177 21.98 21.20 -1.79
C PHE A 177 22.77 20.34 -0.79
N MET A 178 23.35 20.97 0.22
CA MET A 178 24.09 20.28 1.28
C MET A 178 23.57 20.70 2.64
N ILE A 179 23.44 19.72 3.54
CA ILE A 179 23.12 19.98 4.95
C ILE A 179 24.43 19.94 5.75
N LEU A 180 25.03 21.12 5.93
CA LEU A 180 26.31 21.26 6.63
C LEU A 180 26.14 21.26 8.16
N ASN A 181 25.02 21.78 8.66
CA ASN A 181 24.72 21.81 10.09
C ASN A 181 23.73 20.68 10.41
N GLY A 182 24.11 19.80 11.33
CA GLY A 182 23.35 18.60 11.63
C GLY A 182 21.96 18.89 12.19
N PHE A 183 20.94 18.48 11.45
CA PHE A 183 19.65 18.13 12.05
C PHE A 183 19.75 16.68 12.49
N GLU A 184 19.52 16.42 13.78
CA GLU A 184 19.59 15.04 14.28
C GLU A 184 18.62 14.15 13.49
N HIS A 185 17.41 14.64 13.18
CA HIS A 185 16.38 13.92 12.45
C HIS A 185 15.66 14.85 11.46
N PHE A 186 15.43 14.41 10.23
CA PHE A 186 14.59 15.14 9.27
C PHE A 186 13.86 14.22 8.29
N ILE A 187 12.77 14.72 7.70
CA ILE A 187 11.93 13.99 6.74
C ILE A 187 12.38 14.35 5.34
N ILE A 188 12.93 13.38 4.61
CA ILE A 188 13.36 13.57 3.21
C ILE A 188 12.19 13.40 2.23
N VAL A 189 11.20 12.56 2.57
CA VAL A 189 9.99 12.36 1.77
C VAL A 189 8.77 12.19 2.68
N ASP A 190 7.70 12.92 2.39
CA ASP A 190 6.37 12.82 3.00
C ASP A 190 5.31 12.76 1.89
N CYS A 191 4.72 11.57 1.67
CA CYS A 191 3.58 11.41 0.77
C CYS A 191 2.28 11.47 1.58
N THR A 192 1.60 12.61 1.45
CA THR A 192 0.42 12.95 2.26
C THR A 192 -0.80 12.06 1.97
N LYS A 193 -0.92 11.52 0.76
CA LYS A 193 -2.09 10.72 0.35
C LYS A 193 -2.13 9.33 0.99
N ILE A 194 -0.97 8.74 1.26
CA ILE A 194 -0.82 7.32 1.63
C ILE A 194 -0.13 7.19 3.01
N SER A 195 0.13 8.32 3.68
CA SER A 195 0.83 8.38 4.97
C SER A 195 2.16 7.64 4.93
N GLU A 196 2.87 7.81 3.81
CA GLU A 196 4.20 7.26 3.61
C GLU A 196 5.25 8.31 3.94
N LYS A 197 6.26 7.93 4.73
CA LYS A 197 7.31 8.85 5.16
C LYS A 197 8.66 8.17 5.15
N VAL A 198 9.67 8.90 4.70
CA VAL A 198 11.08 8.52 4.83
C VAL A 198 11.76 9.57 5.70
N GLN A 199 12.28 9.14 6.84
CA GLN A 199 13.01 9.95 7.78
C GLN A 199 14.47 9.50 7.83
N ILE A 200 15.38 10.45 7.91
CA ILE A 200 16.80 10.24 8.05
C ILE A 200 17.25 10.78 9.40
N GLU A 201 18.13 10.03 10.07
CA GLU A 201 18.91 10.46 11.21
C GLU A 201 20.35 10.72 10.75
N THR A 202 20.92 11.86 11.14
CA THR A 202 22.31 12.22 10.82
C THR A 202 23.15 12.46 12.06
N LYS A 203 24.43 12.13 11.96
CA LYS A 203 25.46 12.46 12.96
C LYS A 203 26.71 12.98 12.27
N SER A 204 27.52 13.76 12.99
CA SER A 204 28.81 14.24 12.47
C SER A 204 29.64 13.06 11.96
N CYS A 205 30.15 13.20 10.73
CA CYS A 205 31.02 12.20 10.11
C CYS A 205 32.37 12.09 10.86
N TYR A 206 32.79 13.17 11.54
CA TYR A 206 34.09 13.29 12.20
C TYR A 206 34.02 13.15 13.72
N ARG A 207 35.13 12.71 14.33
CA ARG A 207 35.24 12.49 15.79
C ARG A 207 34.98 13.73 16.64
N ASN A 208 35.32 14.91 16.12
CA ASN A 208 35.23 16.20 16.80
C ASN A 208 33.82 16.82 16.81
N ASN A 209 32.77 16.11 16.34
CA ASN A 209 31.40 16.66 16.21
C ASN A 209 31.27 17.82 15.21
N ASN A 210 32.28 18.04 14.37
CA ASN A 210 32.22 19.09 13.36
C ASN A 210 31.49 18.60 12.10
N PRO A 211 30.93 19.53 11.31
CA PRO A 211 30.48 19.26 9.96
C PRO A 211 31.52 18.50 9.12
N PRO A 212 31.07 17.72 8.12
CA PRO A 212 29.68 17.54 7.74
C PRO A 212 28.98 16.46 8.57
N TYR A 213 27.66 16.38 8.41
CA TYR A 213 26.83 15.35 9.03
C TYR A 213 26.49 14.29 7.97
N CYS A 214 26.56 13.02 8.36
CA CYS A 214 26.35 11.88 7.48
C CYS A 214 25.06 11.16 7.88
N PRO A 215 24.25 10.70 6.91
CA PRO A 215 23.15 9.78 7.19
C PRO A 215 23.67 8.51 7.86
N CYS A 216 23.08 8.17 9.00
CA CYS A 216 23.46 6.98 9.77
C CYS A 216 22.25 6.16 10.21
N GLY A 217 21.04 6.72 10.08
CA GLY A 217 19.78 6.06 10.38
C GLY A 217 18.72 6.43 9.36
N VAL A 218 17.86 5.47 9.05
CA VAL A 218 16.74 5.62 8.13
C VAL A 218 15.53 4.92 8.73
N ALA A 219 14.39 5.60 8.72
CA ALA A 219 13.10 5.04 9.05
C ALA A 219 12.13 5.26 7.88
N VAL A 220 11.64 4.16 7.32
CA VAL A 220 10.61 4.15 6.27
C VAL A 220 9.31 3.71 6.89
N ARG A 221 8.27 4.54 6.76
CA ARG A 221 6.94 4.27 7.27
C ARG A 221 5.95 4.22 6.11
N ALA A 222 5.07 3.22 6.14
CA ALA A 222 3.87 3.19 5.33
C ALA A 222 2.68 2.79 6.22
N GLY A 223 1.72 3.70 6.39
CA GLY A 223 0.60 3.50 7.32
C GLY A 223 1.06 3.27 8.76
N ARG A 224 0.93 2.03 9.24
CA ARG A 224 1.36 1.59 10.58
C ARG A 224 2.62 0.71 10.58
N ASP A 225 3.10 0.33 9.40
CA ASP A 225 4.33 -0.44 9.27
C ASP A 225 5.53 0.52 9.28
N VAL A 226 6.61 0.11 9.95
CA VAL A 226 7.86 0.89 10.01
C VAL A 226 9.04 -0.05 9.80
N PHE A 227 9.89 0.29 8.85
CA PHE A 227 11.18 -0.34 8.63
C PHE A 227 12.29 0.63 9.05
N VAL A 228 13.11 0.22 10.00
CA VAL A 228 14.18 1.03 10.59
C VAL A 228 15.52 0.35 10.36
N VAL A 229 16.46 1.13 9.86
CA VAL A 229 17.87 0.77 9.75
C VAL A 229 18.66 1.88 10.44
N ASN A 230 19.26 1.62 11.60
CA ASN A 230 19.95 2.63 12.39
C ASN A 230 21.33 2.11 12.83
N LYS A 231 22.38 2.85 12.47
CA LYS A 231 23.76 2.67 12.92
C LYS A 231 24.32 3.92 13.62
N CYS A 232 23.51 4.96 13.82
CA CYS A 232 23.88 6.16 14.55
C CYS A 232 24.28 5.87 16.00
N GLU A 233 23.77 4.77 16.56
CA GLU A 233 24.05 4.31 17.92
C GLU A 233 24.32 2.81 17.92
N ARG A 234 25.04 2.35 18.95
CA ARG A 234 25.25 0.91 19.20
C ARG A 234 24.26 0.44 20.26
N PRO A 235 23.67 -0.76 20.11
CA PRO A 235 23.86 -1.70 19.00
C PRO A 235 23.19 -1.23 17.72
N PHE A 236 23.71 -1.67 16.56
CA PHE A 236 23.07 -1.42 15.27
C PHE A 236 21.69 -2.07 15.23
N VAL A 237 20.69 -1.31 14.78
CA VAL A 237 19.30 -1.75 14.74
C VAL A 237 18.85 -1.91 13.30
N VAL A 238 18.46 -3.12 12.92
CA VAL A 238 17.66 -3.38 11.71
C VAL A 238 16.37 -4.01 12.19
N ARG A 239 15.26 -3.28 12.07
CA ARG A 239 13.97 -3.72 12.62
C ARG A 239 12.84 -3.43 11.66
N MET A 240 11.94 -4.39 11.54
CA MET A 240 10.65 -4.20 10.88
C MET A 240 9.55 -4.35 11.92
N VAL A 241 8.81 -3.28 12.15
CA VAL A 241 7.58 -3.29 12.94
C VAL A 241 6.44 -3.44 11.96
N ARG A 242 5.79 -4.61 11.96
CA ARG A 242 4.61 -4.86 11.13
C ARG A 242 3.36 -4.76 11.97
N CYS A 243 2.36 -4.05 11.46
CA CYS A 243 0.98 -4.17 11.86
C CYS A 243 0.27 -5.20 10.97
N LEU A 244 -1.02 -5.45 11.23
CA LEU A 244 -1.82 -6.45 10.51
C LEU A 244 -1.86 -6.24 8.98
N ASP A 245 -1.55 -5.02 8.52
CA ASP A 245 -1.76 -4.58 7.15
C ASP A 245 -0.64 -5.10 6.20
N GLY A 246 0.58 -5.31 6.71
CA GLY A 246 1.69 -5.97 5.98
C GLY A 246 2.09 -5.34 4.65
N ILE A 247 1.93 -4.02 4.52
CA ILE A 247 1.99 -3.27 3.26
C ILE A 247 3.43 -2.84 2.92
N LEU A 248 4.26 -2.58 3.93
CA LEU A 248 5.67 -2.25 3.73
C LEU A 248 6.48 -3.53 3.58
N ARG A 249 7.48 -3.55 2.68
CA ARG A 249 8.42 -4.68 2.56
C ARG A 249 9.85 -4.19 2.69
N GLY A 250 10.52 -4.57 3.78
CA GLY A 250 11.95 -4.44 3.93
C GLY A 250 12.68 -5.69 3.41
N LYS A 251 13.75 -5.49 2.66
CA LYS A 251 14.67 -6.52 2.16
C LYS A 251 16.08 -6.17 2.62
N ILE A 252 16.81 -7.18 3.06
CA ILE A 252 18.25 -7.11 3.31
C ILE A 252 18.92 -7.72 2.09
N THR A 253 19.91 -7.05 1.50
CA THR A 253 20.68 -7.59 0.38
C THR A 253 21.50 -8.81 0.81
N THR A 254 21.94 -9.62 -0.15
CA THR A 254 22.64 -10.89 0.10
C THR A 254 23.97 -10.73 0.84
N ASP A 255 24.59 -9.55 0.77
CA ASP A 255 25.81 -9.19 1.49
C ASP A 255 25.55 -8.72 2.94
N GLY A 256 24.28 -8.53 3.33
CA GLY A 256 23.89 -8.03 4.65
C GLY A 256 24.24 -6.57 4.92
N THR A 257 24.73 -5.84 3.91
CA THR A 257 25.24 -4.47 4.08
C THR A 257 24.34 -3.40 3.50
N SER A 258 23.49 -3.73 2.53
CA SER A 258 22.49 -2.82 1.96
C SER A 258 21.07 -3.26 2.31
N PHE A 259 20.16 -2.30 2.29
CA PHE A 259 18.75 -2.51 2.60
C PHE A 259 17.88 -1.84 1.56
N MET A 260 16.70 -2.42 1.35
CA MET A 260 15.72 -1.90 0.42
C MET A 260 14.34 -1.90 1.08
N ALA A 261 13.62 -0.80 1.00
CA ALA A 261 12.24 -0.72 1.44
C ALA A 261 11.33 -0.42 0.24
N ASN A 262 10.41 -1.33 -0.03
CA ASN A 262 9.42 -1.16 -1.09
C ASN A 262 8.12 -0.67 -0.47
N LEU A 263 7.73 0.54 -0.85
CA LEU A 263 6.50 1.17 -0.39
C LEU A 263 5.28 0.64 -1.17
N PRO A 264 4.08 0.70 -0.56
CA PRO A 264 2.83 0.29 -1.19
C PRO A 264 2.55 0.92 -2.56
N THR A 265 3.01 2.15 -2.77
CA THR A 265 2.92 2.90 -4.03
C THR A 265 3.81 2.41 -5.14
N GLY A 266 4.81 1.57 -4.81
CA GLY A 266 5.88 1.16 -5.71
C GLY A 266 7.15 2.01 -5.59
N THR A 267 7.18 3.03 -4.74
CA THR A 267 8.41 3.79 -4.45
C THR A 267 9.41 2.88 -3.77
N VAL A 268 10.68 2.97 -4.17
CA VAL A 268 11.77 2.15 -3.63
C VAL A 268 12.76 3.04 -2.90
N VAL A 269 13.09 2.66 -1.67
CA VAL A 269 14.12 3.31 -0.86
C VAL A 269 15.31 2.37 -0.73
N HIS A 270 16.42 2.75 -1.36
CA HIS A 270 17.71 2.09 -1.25
C HIS A 270 18.49 2.71 -0.10
N ILE A 271 19.06 1.86 0.76
CA ILE A 271 19.84 2.24 1.93
C ILE A 271 21.15 1.47 1.82
N ASP A 272 22.13 2.08 1.17
CA ASP A 272 23.40 1.45 0.84
C ASP A 272 24.47 1.85 1.84
N ASN A 273 25.19 0.86 2.35
CA ASN A 273 26.34 1.11 3.22
C ASN A 273 27.49 1.72 2.39
N GLN A 274 27.88 2.94 2.75
CA GLN A 274 28.92 3.69 2.03
C GLN A 274 30.32 3.53 2.66
N GLY A 275 30.44 2.72 3.71
CA GLY A 275 31.70 2.44 4.40
C GLY A 275 31.88 3.28 5.67
N SER A 276 33.08 3.20 6.25
CA SER A 276 33.36 3.71 7.59
C SER A 276 33.90 5.14 7.61
N PHE A 277 33.17 6.05 8.27
CA PHE A 277 33.72 7.32 8.77
C PHE A 277 34.17 7.19 10.23
N GLU A 278 35.16 8.01 10.63
CA GLU A 278 35.91 7.85 11.88
C GLU A 278 35.09 7.84 13.18
N LYS A 279 33.86 8.38 13.19
CA LYS A 279 32.97 8.43 14.37
C LYS A 279 31.71 7.57 14.25
N VAL A 280 31.06 7.58 13.09
CA VAL A 280 29.80 6.85 12.88
C VAL A 280 30.05 5.36 12.67
N GLY A 281 31.28 4.96 12.33
CA GLY A 281 31.63 3.57 12.04
C GLY A 281 31.12 3.11 10.69
N VAL A 282 29.92 3.52 10.25
CA VAL A 282 29.32 3.29 8.94
C VAL A 282 28.30 4.39 8.58
N SER A 283 28.38 4.99 7.40
CA SER A 283 27.36 5.88 6.81
C SER A 283 26.44 5.14 5.83
N TYR A 284 25.27 5.73 5.56
CA TYR A 284 24.37 5.30 4.50
C TYR A 284 24.28 6.31 3.37
N ASN A 285 24.20 5.79 2.16
CA ASN A 285 23.59 6.48 1.03
C ASN A 285 22.12 6.10 1.00
N VAL A 286 21.25 7.11 1.03
CA VAL A 286 19.80 6.92 0.92
C VAL A 286 19.39 7.40 -0.45
N ILE A 287 18.89 6.51 -1.29
CA ILE A 287 18.42 6.83 -2.65
C ILE A 287 16.96 6.42 -2.75
N ILE A 288 16.12 7.33 -3.21
CA ILE A 288 14.68 7.15 -3.31
C ILE A 288 14.29 7.27 -4.77
N GLU A 289 13.76 6.16 -5.30
CA GLU A 289 13.20 6.08 -6.64
C GLU A 289 11.68 6.21 -6.54
N PRO A 290 11.10 7.32 -7.02
CA PRO A 290 9.68 7.59 -6.87
C PRO A 290 8.87 6.70 -7.81
N SER A 291 7.72 6.25 -7.32
CA SER A 291 6.69 5.68 -8.16
C SER A 291 5.96 6.77 -8.94
N LEU A 292 5.30 6.34 -10.01
CA LEU A 292 4.36 7.19 -10.73
C LEU A 292 3.17 7.62 -9.87
N THR A 293 2.78 6.81 -8.88
CA THR A 293 1.67 7.13 -7.95
C THR A 293 2.00 8.34 -7.08
N ASP A 294 3.28 8.51 -6.74
CA ASP A 294 3.77 9.58 -5.85
C ASP A 294 4.19 10.85 -6.60
N TYR A 295 4.25 10.80 -7.93
CA TYR A 295 4.67 11.94 -8.75
C TYR A 295 3.78 13.18 -8.48
N GLY A 296 4.41 14.26 -8.03
CA GLY A 296 3.74 15.52 -7.69
C GLY A 296 2.89 15.47 -6.41
N GLN A 297 3.01 14.41 -5.60
CA GLN A 297 2.24 14.22 -4.36
C GLN A 297 3.12 14.08 -3.10
N THR A 298 4.42 14.29 -3.26
CA THR A 298 5.40 14.27 -2.17
C THR A 298 5.77 15.69 -1.73
N ASN A 299 5.90 15.90 -0.43
CA ASN A 299 6.54 17.06 0.17
C ASN A 299 7.81 16.61 0.90
N GLY A 300 8.73 17.54 1.18
CA GLY A 300 9.99 17.26 1.88
C GLY A 300 11.21 17.74 1.10
N ALA A 301 12.31 17.94 1.84
CA ALA A 301 13.66 18.23 1.35
C ALA A 301 14.62 18.00 2.52
#